data_AF-A0AAU9X1D6-F1
#
_entry.id   AF-A0AAU9X1D6-F1
#
_cell.length_a   1.000
_cell.length_b   1.000
_cell.length_c   1.000
_cell.angle_alpha   90.00
_cell.angle_beta   90.00
_cell.angle_gamma   90.00
#
_symmetry.space_group_name_H-M   'P 1'
#
loop_
_entity.id
_entity.type
_entity.pdbx_description
1 polymer ?
#
loop_
_entity_poly.entity_id
_entity_poly.type
_entity_poly.pdbx_seq_one_letter_code
_entity_poly.pdbx_strand_id
1 'polypeptide(L)'
;MVKVFFDIAKQVARKVASKLTRKVATKAATKATEKVCFMIIEIYVTCYIQIMTQYHSHGVTLSDNQKAKLATTFKDKSSITLRLSNHELRRNDELMLTKTQLKKFQKAIASGVSVGVKLSKA
;
A
#
# COMPACT_ATOMS: atom_id res chain seq x y z
N MET A 1 9.77 9.23 -2.57
CA MET A 1 9.28 8.79 -1.24
C MET A 1 9.89 7.45 -0.80
N VAL A 2 9.88 6.40 -1.64
CA VAL A 2 10.49 5.09 -1.32
C VAL A 2 12.00 5.18 -1.06
N LYS A 3 12.74 5.98 -1.85
CA LYS A 3 14.19 6.22 -1.66
C LYS A 3 14.51 6.80 -0.28
N VAL A 4 13.75 7.80 0.16
CA VAL A 4 13.89 8.44 1.48
C VAL A 4 13.64 7.44 2.61
N PHE A 5 12.63 6.58 2.46
CA PHE A 5 12.33 5.55 3.46
C PHE A 5 13.44 4.49 3.55
N PHE A 6 13.99 4.08 2.41
CA PHE A 6 15.12 3.15 2.35
C PHE A 6 16.37 3.74 3.00
N ASP A 7 16.67 5.01 2.73
CA ASP A 7 17.82 5.71 3.32
C ASP A 7 17.69 5.82 4.86
N ILE A 8 16.48 6.08 5.37
CA ILE A 8 16.20 6.11 6.82
C ILE A 8 16.37 4.71 7.44
N ALA A 9 15.80 3.67 6.81
CA ALA A 9 15.94 2.30 7.31
C ALA A 9 17.42 1.87 7.35
N LYS A 10 18.20 2.26 6.34
CA LYS A 10 19.65 2.00 6.28
C LYS A 10 20.41 2.72 7.39
N GLN A 11 20.05 3.95 7.72
CA GLN A 11 20.64 4.68 8.86
C GLN A 11 20.31 4.02 10.20
N VAL A 12 19.05 3.62 10.40
CA VAL A 12 18.62 2.95 11.64
C VAL A 12 19.35 1.62 11.82
N ALA A 13 19.48 0.83 10.76
CA ALA A 13 20.23 -0.43 10.75
C ALA A 13 21.68 -0.24 11.26
N ARG A 14 22.39 0.76 10.72
CA ARG A 14 23.77 1.06 11.12
C ARG A 14 23.88 1.45 12.59
N LYS A 15 22.90 2.19 13.11
CA LYS A 15 22.87 2.65 14.51
C LYS A 15 22.57 1.51 15.49
N VAL A 16 21.74 0.55 15.08
CA VAL A 16 21.46 -0.67 15.88
C VAL A 16 22.68 -1.59 15.86
N ALA A 17 23.27 -1.80 14.68
CA ALA A 17 24.50 -2.59 14.53
C ALA A 17 25.65 -2.04 15.37
N SER A 18 25.88 -0.71 15.36
CA SER A 18 26.96 -0.09 16.14
C SER A 18 26.78 -0.16 17.66
N LYS A 19 25.53 -0.21 18.14
CA LYS A 19 25.25 -0.46 19.56
C LYS A 19 25.47 -1.91 19.95
N LEU A 20 25.17 -2.84 19.04
CA LEU A 20 25.30 -4.27 19.27
C LEU A 20 26.76 -4.73 19.17
N THR A 21 27.55 -4.18 18.26
CA THR A 21 29.00 -4.41 18.17
C THR A 21 29.74 -4.05 19.45
N ARG A 22 29.25 -3.07 20.20
CA ARG A 22 29.81 -2.71 21.51
C ARG A 22 29.55 -3.75 22.61
N LYS A 23 28.63 -4.70 22.38
CA LYS A 23 28.24 -5.78 23.32
C LYS A 23 28.73 -7.17 22.90
N VAL A 24 29.14 -7.38 21.65
CA VAL A 24 29.50 -8.70 21.10
C VAL A 24 31.00 -8.73 20.77
N ALA A 25 31.74 -9.64 21.41
CA ALA A 25 33.20 -9.59 21.52
C ALA A 25 34.01 -9.97 20.26
N THR A 26 33.40 -10.41 19.16
CA THR A 26 34.14 -10.85 17.96
C THR A 26 33.67 -10.17 16.67
N LYS A 27 34.63 -9.71 15.85
CA LYS A 27 34.39 -9.05 14.54
C LYS A 27 33.59 -9.92 13.55
N ALA A 28 33.62 -11.24 13.71
CA ALA A 28 32.84 -12.17 12.89
C ALA A 28 31.35 -12.17 13.28
N ALA A 29 31.05 -12.20 14.58
CA ALA A 29 29.68 -12.16 15.07
C ALA A 29 28.99 -10.82 14.76
N THR A 30 29.75 -9.72 14.78
CA THR A 30 29.21 -8.41 14.39
C THR A 30 28.87 -8.32 12.91
N LYS A 31 29.76 -8.79 12.01
CA LYS A 31 29.49 -8.85 10.56
C LYS A 31 28.29 -9.76 10.24
N ALA A 32 28.19 -10.91 10.91
CA ALA A 32 27.05 -11.81 10.74
C ALA A 32 25.73 -11.12 11.15
N THR A 33 25.74 -10.39 12.27
CA THR A 33 24.54 -9.70 12.77
C THR A 33 24.14 -8.50 11.90
N GLU A 34 25.11 -7.73 11.38
CA GLU A 34 24.85 -6.67 10.40
C GLU A 34 24.19 -7.22 9.14
N LYS A 35 24.68 -8.35 8.62
CA LYS A 35 24.12 -9.00 7.44
C LYS A 35 22.69 -9.49 7.67
N VAL A 36 22.41 -10.06 8.84
CA VAL A 36 21.05 -10.49 9.23
C VAL A 36 20.12 -9.28 9.38
N CYS A 37 20.57 -8.20 10.02
CA CYS A 37 19.76 -7.00 10.19
C CYS A 37 19.43 -6.33 8.84
N PHE A 38 20.38 -6.32 7.90
CA PHE A 38 20.14 -5.86 6.53
C PHE A 38 19.13 -6.74 5.79
N MET A 39 19.27 -8.07 5.84
CA MET A 39 18.30 -8.99 5.22
C MET A 39 16.88 -8.78 5.77
N ILE A 40 16.73 -8.67 7.09
CA ILE A 40 15.41 -8.46 7.71
C ILE A 40 14.78 -7.16 7.21
N ILE A 41 15.57 -6.09 7.08
CA ILE A 41 15.09 -4.80 6.59
C ILE A 41 14.71 -4.89 5.11
N GLU A 42 15.52 -5.53 4.26
CA GLU A 42 15.21 -5.72 2.85
C GLU A 42 13.93 -6.54 2.65
N ILE A 43 13.75 -7.61 3.43
CA ILE A 43 12.53 -8.42 3.43
C ILE A 43 11.33 -7.56 3.84
N TYR A 44 11.42 -6.83 4.96
CA TYR A 44 10.32 -6.00 5.45
C TYR A 44 9.91 -4.92 4.43
N VAL A 45 10.88 -4.23 3.83
CA VAL A 45 10.63 -3.18 2.82
C VAL A 45 10.00 -3.79 1.57
N THR A 46 10.52 -4.91 1.07
CA THR A 46 10.01 -5.56 -0.13
C THR A 46 8.59 -6.09 0.09
N CYS A 47 8.35 -6.75 1.22
CA CYS A 47 7.01 -7.19 1.61
C CYS A 47 6.04 -6.02 1.75
N TYR A 48 6.46 -4.90 2.37
CA TYR A 48 5.63 -3.72 2.52
C TYR A 48 5.25 -3.11 1.16
N ILE A 49 6.21 -2.98 0.24
CA ILE A 49 5.96 -2.48 -1.12
C ILE A 49 4.98 -3.40 -1.84
N GLN A 50 5.22 -4.71 -1.83
CA GLN A 50 4.37 -5.70 -2.50
C GLN A 50 2.93 -5.71 -1.95
N ILE A 51 2.75 -5.54 -0.64
CA ILE A 51 1.45 -5.41 0.00
C ILE A 51 0.73 -4.12 -0.44
N MET A 52 1.47 -3.04 -0.67
CA MET A 52 0.92 -1.73 -1.05
C MET A 52 0.66 -1.59 -2.55
N THR A 53 1.40 -2.31 -3.40
CA THR A 53 1.23 -2.28 -4.86
C THR A 53 0.22 -3.29 -5.39
N GLN A 54 -0.24 -4.22 -4.56
CA GLN A 54 -1.28 -5.16 -4.96
C GLN A 54 -2.65 -4.48 -5.08
N TYR A 55 -3.24 -4.64 -6.26
CA TYR A 55 -4.64 -4.33 -6.52
C TYR A 55 -5.48 -5.57 -6.28
N HIS A 56 -6.60 -5.38 -5.59
CA HIS A 56 -7.58 -6.41 -5.31
C HIS A 56 -8.90 -6.05 -5.99
N SER A 57 -9.52 -7.03 -6.63
CA SER A 57 -10.87 -6.86 -7.15
C SER A 57 -11.85 -6.74 -5.98
N HIS A 58 -12.72 -5.73 -6.02
CA HIS A 58 -13.79 -5.55 -5.07
C HIS A 58 -15.07 -5.13 -5.81
N GLY A 59 -16.16 -5.79 -5.48
CA GLY A 59 -17.45 -5.59 -6.12
C GLY A 59 -18.21 -4.35 -5.62
N VAL A 60 -18.63 -3.51 -6.56
CA VAL A 60 -19.42 -2.28 -6.34
C VAL A 60 -20.65 -2.25 -7.26
N THR A 61 -21.50 -1.23 -7.09
CA THR A 61 -22.52 -0.86 -8.07
C THR A 61 -22.09 0.46 -8.71
N LEU A 62 -21.99 0.49 -10.03
CA LEU A 62 -21.75 1.73 -10.76
C LEU A 62 -22.97 2.04 -11.63
N SER A 63 -23.42 3.29 -11.59
CA SER A 63 -24.38 3.80 -12.57
C SER A 63 -23.77 3.85 -13.97
N ASP A 64 -24.60 3.79 -15.01
CA ASP A 64 -24.15 3.83 -16.40
C ASP A 64 -23.35 5.10 -16.72
N ASN A 65 -23.73 6.23 -16.12
CA ASN A 65 -23.00 7.49 -16.22
C ASN A 65 -21.60 7.40 -15.61
N GLN A 66 -21.44 6.73 -14.47
CA GLN A 66 -20.13 6.51 -13.85
C GLN A 66 -19.28 5.56 -14.70
N LYS A 67 -19.87 4.51 -15.26
CA LYS A 67 -19.19 3.56 -16.18
C LYS A 67 -18.69 4.28 -17.44
N ALA A 68 -19.53 5.11 -18.06
CA ALA A 68 -19.14 5.92 -19.22
C ALA A 68 -17.99 6.89 -18.87
N LYS A 69 -18.10 7.59 -17.73
CA LYS A 69 -17.05 8.53 -17.30
C LYS A 69 -15.74 7.82 -16.96
N LEU A 70 -15.79 6.64 -16.37
CA LEU A 70 -14.63 5.78 -16.13
C LEU A 70 -13.96 5.37 -17.45
N ALA A 71 -14.74 4.92 -18.44
CA ALA A 71 -14.22 4.51 -19.74
C ALA A 71 -13.49 5.66 -20.44
N THR A 72 -14.04 6.87 -20.42
CA THR A 72 -13.40 8.06 -21.01
C THR A 72 -12.14 8.45 -20.23
N THR A 73 -12.19 8.51 -18.90
CA THR A 73 -11.04 8.84 -18.06
C THR A 73 -9.88 7.85 -18.25
N PHE A 74 -10.21 6.56 -18.42
CA PHE A 74 -9.22 5.52 -18.69
C PHE A 74 -8.52 5.73 -20.04
N LYS A 75 -9.27 6.07 -21.09
CA LYS A 75 -8.70 6.44 -22.40
C LYS A 75 -7.79 7.66 -22.29
N ASP A 76 -8.23 8.67 -21.54
CA ASP A 76 -7.50 9.93 -21.34
C ASP A 76 -6.32 9.80 -20.35
N LYS A 77 -6.14 8.62 -19.74
CA LYS A 77 -5.11 8.33 -18.72
C LYS A 77 -5.13 9.33 -17.56
N SER A 78 -6.29 9.91 -17.27
CA SER A 78 -6.49 10.89 -16.21
C SER A 78 -6.95 10.23 -14.91
N SER A 79 -6.99 10.97 -13.80
CA SER A 79 -7.50 10.45 -12.53
C SER A 79 -8.96 10.87 -12.33
N ILE A 80 -9.80 9.95 -11.85
CA ILE A 80 -11.21 10.22 -11.50
C ILE A 80 -11.46 9.96 -10.02
N THR A 81 -12.29 10.78 -9.40
CA THR A 81 -12.83 10.51 -8.06
C THR A 81 -14.27 10.05 -8.20
N LEU A 82 -14.57 8.84 -7.76
CA LEU A 82 -15.92 8.29 -7.67
C LEU A 82 -16.45 8.46 -6.25
N ARG A 83 -17.69 8.91 -6.10
CA ARG A 83 -18.39 8.90 -4.82
C ARG A 83 -19.44 7.79 -4.87
N LEU A 84 -19.33 6.86 -3.93
CA LEU A 84 -20.22 5.70 -3.81
C LEU A 84 -20.97 5.77 -2.49
N SER A 85 -22.28 5.60 -2.54
CA SER A 85 -23.16 5.50 -1.39
C SER A 85 -23.04 4.12 -0.75
N ASN A 86 -23.46 3.96 0.51
CA ASN A 86 -23.25 2.71 1.25
C ASN A 86 -23.81 1.46 0.53
N HIS A 87 -24.98 1.56 -0.09
CA HIS A 87 -25.60 0.48 -0.86
C HIS A 87 -24.88 0.14 -2.17
N GLU A 88 -24.07 1.07 -2.70
CA GLU A 88 -23.26 0.90 -3.92
C GLU A 88 -21.90 0.25 -3.63
N LEU A 89 -21.53 0.07 -2.35
CA LEU A 89 -20.23 -0.51 -1.94
C LEU A 89 -20.19 -2.05 -1.97
N ARG A 90 -21.30 -2.71 -2.35
CA ARG A 90 -21.47 -4.17 -2.30
C ARG A 90 -22.29 -4.67 -3.50
N ARG A 91 -21.69 -5.08 -4.63
CA ARG A 91 -22.38 -5.73 -5.79
C ARG A 91 -21.40 -6.27 -6.84
N ASN A 92 -21.90 -6.64 -8.03
CA ASN A 92 -21.22 -7.41 -9.07
C ASN A 92 -20.22 -6.63 -9.95
N ASP A 93 -20.23 -5.28 -9.99
CA ASP A 93 -19.28 -4.55 -10.84
C ASP A 93 -17.91 -4.53 -10.16
N GLU A 94 -16.91 -5.18 -10.75
CA GLU A 94 -15.58 -5.28 -10.14
C GLU A 94 -14.73 -4.02 -10.35
N LEU A 95 -14.20 -3.46 -9.26
CA LEU A 95 -13.18 -2.41 -9.27
C LEU A 95 -11.88 -2.90 -8.66
N MET A 96 -10.77 -2.59 -9.32
CA MET A 96 -9.43 -2.86 -8.82
C MET A 96 -9.03 -1.78 -7.80
N LEU A 97 -8.92 -2.17 -6.53
CA LEU A 97 -8.64 -1.27 -5.41
C LEU A 97 -7.38 -1.69 -4.67
N THR A 98 -6.61 -0.70 -4.20
CA THR A 98 -5.53 -0.93 -3.23
C THR A 98 -6.09 -1.35 -1.87
N LYS A 99 -5.29 -2.03 -1.05
CA LYS A 99 -5.69 -2.41 0.33
C LYS A 99 -6.16 -1.22 1.17
N THR A 100 -5.57 -0.05 0.98
CA THR A 100 -5.96 1.17 1.70
C THR A 100 -7.35 1.64 1.30
N GLN A 101 -7.67 1.60 0.00
CA GLN A 101 -9.03 1.90 -0.48
C GLN A 101 -10.02 0.86 0.02
N LEU A 102 -9.66 -0.42 -0.01
CA LEU A 102 -10.50 -1.50 0.51
C LEU A 102 -10.83 -1.32 2.01
N LYS A 103 -9.84 -0.94 2.84
CA LYS A 103 -10.07 -0.61 4.26
C LYS A 103 -11.04 0.56 4.44
N LYS A 104 -10.97 1.58 3.58
CA LYS A 104 -11.94 2.69 3.59
C LYS A 104 -13.35 2.20 3.26
N PHE A 105 -13.47 1.28 2.30
CA PHE A 105 -14.75 0.68 1.93
C PHE A 105 -15.32 -0.13 3.10
N GLN A 106 -14.52 -1.00 3.72
CA GLN A 106 -14.93 -1.78 4.89
C GLN A 106 -15.42 -0.88 6.03
N LYS A 107 -14.70 0.22 6.31
CA LYS A 107 -15.10 1.19 7.33
C LYS A 107 -16.41 1.90 6.96
N ALA A 108 -16.55 2.35 5.71
CA ALA A 108 -17.76 3.01 5.23
C ALA A 108 -18.99 2.10 5.24
N ILE A 109 -18.79 0.83 4.89
CA ILE A 109 -19.77 -0.24 4.98
C ILE A 109 -20.24 -0.41 6.43
N ALA A 110 -19.31 -0.56 7.38
CA ALA A 110 -19.63 -0.75 8.79
C ALA A 110 -20.31 0.48 9.42
N SER A 111 -19.95 1.69 8.99
CA SER A 111 -20.50 2.93 9.52
C SER A 111 -21.74 3.45 8.78
N GLY A 112 -22.21 2.78 7.71
CA GLY A 112 -23.39 3.24 6.96
C GLY A 112 -23.17 4.47 6.08
N VAL A 113 -21.93 4.89 5.84
CA VAL A 113 -21.61 6.17 5.16
C VAL A 113 -21.18 6.01 3.70
N SER A 114 -21.26 7.10 2.93
CA SER A 114 -20.70 7.17 1.57
C SER A 114 -19.17 7.28 1.59
N VAL A 115 -18.51 6.83 0.52
CA VAL A 115 -17.05 6.89 0.37
C VAL A 115 -16.66 7.50 -0.97
N GLY A 116 -15.66 8.38 -0.92
CA GLY A 116 -14.97 8.88 -2.11
C GLY A 116 -13.72 8.04 -2.39
N VAL A 117 -13.59 7.54 -3.61
CA VAL A 117 -12.41 6.79 -4.07
C VAL A 117 -11.80 7.46 -5.29
N LYS A 118 -10.52 7.82 -5.17
CA LYS A 118 -9.74 8.31 -6.30
C LYS A 118 -9.11 7.12 -7.01
N LEU A 119 -9.43 6.97 -8.29
CA LEU A 119 -8.78 6.05 -9.21
C LEU A 119 -7.80 6.88 -10.04
N SER A 120 -6.52 6.69 -9.79
CA SER A 120 -5.44 7.27 -10.60
C SER A 120 -4.87 6.20 -11.52
N LYS A 121 -4.20 6.65 -12.58
CA LYS A 121 -3.42 5.77 -13.44
C LYS A 121 -2.50 4.89 -12.58
N ALA A 122 -2.53 3.59 -12.84
CA ALA A 122 -1.52 2.64 -12.38
C ALA A 122 -0.26 2.78 -13.25
#